data_AF-A0A9X1VJ39-F1
#
_entry.id   AF-A0A9X1VJ39-F1
#
_cell.length_a   1.000
_cell.length_b   1.000
_cell.length_c   1.000
_cell.angle_alpha   90.00
_cell.angle_beta   90.00
_cell.angle_gamma   90.00
#
_symmetry.space_group_name_H-M   'P 1'
#
loop_
_entity.id
_entity.type
_entity.pdbx_description
1 polymer ?
#
loop_
_entity_poly.entity_id
_entity_poly.type
_entity_poly.pdbx_seq_one_letter_code
_entity_poly.pdbx_strand_id
1 'polypeptide(L)'
;MPMPNPEKTPVQLFDLLLELMLTKDMPEVLVASRLKSFVQGSRREPERLGRTYFICKGLYFTLTATFEKPSFCLYQITARLTPTAYAHIKAHAQALPQPGTVWKNSWLGLWPQLQVSRGDASRPAVTARFMGLLPGQKFIVLTRS
;
A
#
# COMPACT_ATOMS: atom_id res chain seq x y z
N MET A 1 -24.24 20.13 -13.05
CA MET A 1 -23.36 19.24 -13.85
C MET A 1 -22.47 18.48 -12.88
N PRO A 2 -22.46 17.14 -12.88
CA PRO A 2 -21.44 16.42 -12.12
C PRO A 2 -20.08 16.72 -12.77
N MET A 3 -19.18 17.32 -12.02
CA MET A 3 -17.80 17.52 -12.49
C MET A 3 -17.15 16.16 -12.75
N PRO A 4 -16.31 16.01 -13.79
CA PRO A 4 -15.56 14.79 -14.01
C PRO A 4 -14.72 14.50 -12.77
N ASN A 5 -14.98 13.34 -12.17
CA ASN A 5 -14.18 12.82 -11.06
C ASN A 5 -12.73 12.77 -11.53
N PRO A 6 -11.75 13.40 -10.87
CA PRO A 6 -10.35 13.31 -11.30
C PRO A 6 -9.99 11.82 -11.35
N GLU A 7 -9.61 11.33 -12.52
CA GLU A 7 -9.29 9.93 -12.72
C GLU A 7 -8.27 9.49 -11.68
N LYS A 8 -8.68 8.59 -10.79
CA LYS A 8 -7.85 8.17 -9.67
C LYS A 8 -6.76 7.23 -10.17
N THR A 9 -5.54 7.74 -10.27
CA THR A 9 -4.43 7.02 -10.89
C THR A 9 -3.82 5.96 -9.96
N PRO A 10 -3.11 4.95 -10.49
CA PRO A 10 -2.35 4.00 -9.67
C PRO A 10 -1.35 4.66 -8.73
N VAL A 11 -0.76 5.79 -9.14
CA VAL A 11 0.19 6.55 -8.33
C VAL A 11 -0.52 7.20 -7.13
N GLN A 12 -1.67 7.84 -7.36
CA GLN A 12 -2.47 8.42 -6.28
C GLN A 12 -2.95 7.36 -5.28
N LEU A 13 -3.26 6.15 -5.75
CA LEU A 13 -3.53 5.03 -4.85
C LEU A 13 -2.32 4.75 -3.98
N PHE A 14 -1.14 4.57 -4.58
CA PHE A 14 0.09 4.26 -3.84
C PHE A 14 0.45 5.32 -2.80
N ASP A 15 0.35 6.60 -3.14
CA ASP A 15 0.59 7.71 -2.20
C ASP A 15 -0.38 7.64 -1.01
N LEU A 16 -1.66 7.35 -1.27
CA LEU A 16 -2.64 7.13 -0.19
C LEU A 16 -2.28 5.91 0.67
N LEU A 17 -1.83 4.79 0.06
CA LEU A 17 -1.44 3.61 0.83
C LEU A 17 -0.25 3.91 1.75
N LEU A 18 0.74 4.68 1.26
CA LEU A 18 1.85 5.16 2.09
C LEU A 18 1.37 6.07 3.22
N GLU A 19 0.50 7.03 2.94
CA GLU A 19 -0.10 7.93 3.94
C GLU A 19 -0.81 7.14 5.06
N LEU A 20 -1.63 6.16 4.69
CA LEU A 20 -2.35 5.29 5.63
C LEU A 20 -1.37 4.48 6.50
N MET A 21 -0.33 3.93 5.90
CA MET A 21 0.69 3.13 6.60
C MET A 21 1.56 3.99 7.52
N LEU A 22 1.85 5.23 7.11
CA LEU A 22 2.60 6.20 7.90
C LEU A 22 1.78 6.80 9.02
N THR A 23 0.45 6.83 8.95
CA THR A 23 -0.39 7.36 10.03
C THR A 23 -0.47 6.38 11.19
N LYS A 24 -0.18 6.85 12.41
CA LYS A 24 -0.25 6.02 13.62
C LYS A 24 -1.70 5.60 13.88
N ASP A 25 -1.88 4.38 14.39
CA ASP A 25 -3.17 3.89 14.89
C ASP A 25 -4.33 4.01 13.90
N MET A 26 -4.14 3.51 12.67
CA MET A 26 -5.13 3.60 11.59
C MET A 26 -6.13 2.42 11.64
N PRO A 27 -7.40 2.63 12.07
CA PRO A 27 -8.41 1.58 12.16
C PRO A 27 -9.06 1.26 10.81
N GLU A 28 -9.69 0.09 10.71
CA GLU A 28 -10.33 -0.43 9.49
C GLU A 28 -11.32 0.56 8.87
N VAL A 29 -12.18 1.19 9.68
CA VAL A 29 -13.22 2.12 9.20
C VAL A 29 -12.61 3.33 8.49
N LEU A 30 -11.50 3.87 8.99
CA LEU A 30 -10.81 5.00 8.37
C LEU A 30 -10.11 4.58 7.08
N VAL A 31 -9.46 3.40 7.07
CA VAL A 31 -8.88 2.84 5.83
C VAL A 31 -9.94 2.67 4.76
N ALA A 32 -11.07 2.05 5.10
CA ALA A 32 -12.18 1.81 4.17
C ALA A 32 -12.76 3.13 3.63
N SER A 33 -12.94 4.12 4.50
CA SER A 33 -13.43 5.45 4.11
C SER A 33 -12.51 6.15 3.11
N ARG A 34 -11.19 6.16 3.38
CA ARG A 34 -10.20 6.80 2.49
C ARG A 34 -10.08 6.07 1.15
N LEU A 35 -10.18 4.75 1.14
CA LEU A 35 -10.11 3.93 -0.08
C LEU A 35 -11.40 3.94 -0.89
N LYS A 36 -12.55 4.35 -0.33
CA LYS A 36 -13.89 4.25 -0.96
C LYS A 36 -13.92 4.70 -2.42
N SER A 37 -13.24 5.79 -2.72
CA SER A 37 -13.17 6.40 -4.05
C SER A 37 -12.36 5.64 -5.11
N PHE A 38 -11.53 4.67 -4.70
CA PHE A 38 -10.76 3.79 -5.59
C PHE A 38 -11.41 2.40 -5.74
N VAL A 39 -12.39 2.09 -4.88
CA VAL A 39 -12.91 0.74 -4.68
C VAL A 39 -14.20 0.54 -5.47
N GLN A 40 -14.25 -0.55 -6.23
CA GLN A 40 -15.44 -1.05 -6.91
C GLN A 40 -16.18 -2.11 -6.08
N GLY A 41 -15.47 -2.78 -5.17
CA GLY A 41 -16.06 -3.73 -4.24
C GLY A 41 -15.12 -4.05 -3.08
N SER A 42 -15.69 -4.32 -1.91
CA SER A 42 -14.95 -4.66 -0.70
C SER A 42 -15.64 -5.75 0.10
N ARG A 43 -14.86 -6.50 0.85
CA ARG A 43 -15.35 -7.45 1.84
C ARG A 43 -14.43 -7.49 3.06
N ARG A 44 -15.01 -7.89 4.18
CA ARG A 44 -14.28 -8.13 5.42
C ARG A 44 -14.21 -9.63 5.66
N GLU A 45 -13.03 -10.13 5.97
CA GLU A 45 -12.87 -11.52 6.41
C GLU A 45 -12.99 -11.57 7.94
N PRO A 46 -13.55 -12.66 8.50
CA PRO A 46 -13.64 -12.85 9.94
C PRO A 46 -12.24 -12.86 10.59
N GLU A 47 -12.20 -12.48 11.88
CA GLU A 47 -10.97 -12.48 12.64
C GLU A 47 -10.34 -13.88 12.66
N ARG A 48 -9.04 -13.97 12.39
CA ARG A 48 -8.25 -15.19 12.52
C ARG A 48 -6.91 -14.87 13.17
N LEU A 49 -6.58 -15.58 14.24
CA LEU A 49 -5.29 -15.46 14.95
C LEU A 49 -4.96 -14.01 15.36
N GLY A 50 -5.97 -13.26 15.86
CA GLY A 50 -5.77 -11.87 16.28
C GLY A 50 -5.58 -10.86 15.14
N ARG A 51 -5.93 -11.25 13.91
CA ARG A 51 -5.89 -10.39 12.73
C ARG A 51 -7.24 -10.31 12.04
N THR A 52 -7.57 -9.13 11.53
CA THR A 52 -8.69 -8.94 10.60
C THR A 52 -8.16 -8.49 9.25
N TYR A 53 -8.92 -8.83 8.20
CA TYR A 53 -8.53 -8.53 6.82
C TYR A 53 -9.65 -7.79 6.13
N PHE A 54 -9.31 -6.61 5.60
CA PHE A 54 -10.16 -5.87 4.69
C PHE A 54 -9.65 -6.08 3.28
N ILE A 55 -10.46 -6.71 2.43
CA ILE A 55 -10.11 -6.99 1.04
C ILE A 55 -10.94 -6.05 0.16
N CYS A 56 -10.28 -5.30 -0.71
CA CYS A 56 -10.96 -4.46 -1.68
C CYS A 56 -10.40 -4.63 -3.10
N LYS A 57 -11.23 -4.35 -4.08
CA LYS A 57 -10.90 -4.43 -5.51
C LYS A 57 -11.21 -3.09 -6.16
N GLY A 58 -10.31 -2.65 -7.02
CA GLY A 58 -10.51 -1.51 -7.91
C GLY A 58 -10.10 -1.86 -9.33
N LEU A 59 -10.09 -0.86 -10.20
CA LEU A 59 -9.83 -1.04 -11.63
C LEU A 59 -8.45 -1.66 -11.92
N TYR A 60 -7.44 -1.30 -11.13
CA TYR A 60 -6.05 -1.71 -11.35
C TYR A 60 -5.48 -2.61 -10.26
N PHE A 61 -6.29 -2.99 -9.27
CA PHE A 61 -5.77 -3.66 -8.07
C PHE A 61 -6.79 -4.58 -7.39
N THR A 62 -6.25 -5.57 -6.69
CA THR A 62 -6.88 -6.22 -5.54
C THR A 62 -5.97 -6.00 -4.34
N LEU A 63 -6.51 -5.47 -3.25
CA LEU A 63 -5.75 -5.07 -2.07
C LEU A 63 -6.29 -5.81 -0.84
N THR A 64 -5.37 -6.25 0.01
CA THR A 64 -5.66 -6.77 1.35
C THR A 64 -4.98 -5.88 2.37
N ALA A 65 -5.76 -5.19 3.20
CA ALA A 65 -5.29 -4.48 4.38
C ALA A 65 -5.44 -5.38 5.61
N THR A 66 -4.34 -5.60 6.31
CA THR A 66 -4.26 -6.45 7.51
C THR A 66 -4.17 -5.56 8.73
N PHE A 67 -5.04 -5.84 9.71
CA PHE A 67 -5.09 -5.18 11.00
C PHE A 67 -4.75 -6.19 12.09
N GLU A 68 -3.95 -5.79 13.07
CA GLU A 68 -3.43 -6.71 14.10
C GLU A 68 -3.74 -6.22 15.52
N LYS A 69 -4.02 -7.17 16.43
CA LYS A 69 -4.19 -6.93 17.88
C LYS A 69 -2.91 -6.35 18.52
N PRO A 70 -3.01 -5.63 19.66
CA PRO A 70 -4.22 -5.43 20.49
C PRO A 70 -5.15 -4.33 19.99
N SER A 71 -4.66 -3.39 19.18
CA SER A 71 -5.42 -2.19 18.80
C SER A 71 -6.16 -2.29 17.47
N PHE A 72 -6.04 -3.42 16.76
CA PHE A 72 -6.58 -3.62 15.40
C PHE A 72 -6.22 -2.47 14.45
N CYS A 73 -4.96 -2.04 14.53
CA CYS A 73 -4.44 -1.00 13.66
C CYS A 73 -3.83 -1.61 12.41
N LEU A 74 -3.86 -0.84 11.32
CA LEU A 74 -3.25 -1.21 10.06
C LEU A 74 -1.77 -1.55 10.26
N TYR A 75 -1.41 -2.79 9.93
CA TYR A 75 -0.06 -3.31 10.07
C TYR A 75 0.61 -3.55 8.71
N GLN A 76 -0.17 -4.08 7.76
CA GLN A 76 0.34 -4.44 6.43
C GLN A 76 -0.72 -4.21 5.37
N ILE A 77 -0.28 -3.81 4.18
CA ILE A 77 -1.08 -3.81 2.96
C ILE A 77 -0.39 -4.66 1.91
N THR A 78 -1.12 -5.61 1.33
CA THR A 78 -0.69 -6.37 0.16
C THR A 78 -1.56 -5.96 -1.03
N ALA A 79 -0.98 -5.32 -2.03
CA ALA A 79 -1.66 -4.92 -3.25
C ALA A 79 -1.19 -5.79 -4.43
N ARG A 80 -2.10 -6.57 -5.02
CA ARG A 80 -1.92 -7.20 -6.33
C ARG A 80 -2.33 -6.19 -7.39
N LEU A 81 -1.46 -5.94 -8.36
CA LEU A 81 -1.62 -4.89 -9.36
C LEU A 81 -1.61 -5.46 -10.77
N THR A 82 -2.23 -4.74 -11.70
CA THR A 82 -1.97 -4.97 -13.13
C THR A 82 -0.51 -4.60 -13.46
N PRO A 83 0.09 -5.19 -14.51
CA PRO A 83 1.47 -4.87 -14.90
C PRO A 83 1.71 -3.38 -15.15
N THR A 84 0.77 -2.69 -15.81
CA THR A 84 0.85 -1.26 -16.11
C THR A 84 0.82 -0.41 -14.83
N ALA A 85 -0.11 -0.69 -13.91
CA ALA A 85 -0.19 0.02 -12.64
C ALA A 85 1.06 -0.18 -11.78
N TYR A 86 1.59 -1.40 -11.75
CA TYR A 86 2.85 -1.69 -11.07
C TYR A 86 4.02 -0.91 -11.66
N ALA A 87 4.13 -0.84 -12.99
CA ALA A 87 5.21 -0.09 -13.65
C ALA A 87 5.15 1.40 -13.29
N HIS A 88 3.96 2.01 -13.33
CA HIS A 88 3.75 3.42 -12.96
C HIS A 88 4.12 3.67 -11.49
N ILE A 89 3.64 2.81 -10.57
CA ILE A 89 3.93 2.95 -9.15
C ILE A 89 5.42 2.74 -8.85
N LYS A 90 6.07 1.76 -9.50
CA LYS A 90 7.50 1.52 -9.32
C LYS A 90 8.34 2.70 -9.80
N ALA A 91 8.04 3.23 -10.99
CA ALA A 91 8.75 4.39 -11.53
C ALA A 91 8.59 5.62 -10.61
N HIS A 92 7.37 5.86 -10.12
CA HIS A 92 7.09 6.91 -9.13
C HIS A 92 7.88 6.70 -7.84
N ALA A 93 7.84 5.49 -7.26
CA ALA A 93 8.55 5.16 -6.02
C ALA A 93 10.08 5.33 -6.14
N GLN A 94 10.65 5.07 -7.31
CA GLN A 94 12.07 5.29 -7.59
C GLN A 94 12.42 6.78 -7.71
N ALA A 95 11.47 7.61 -8.15
CA ALA A 95 11.63 9.04 -8.35
C ALA A 95 11.19 9.88 -7.14
N LEU A 96 10.75 9.26 -6.03
CA LEU A 96 10.26 9.98 -4.85
C LEU A 96 11.33 10.93 -4.31
N PRO A 97 11.09 12.26 -4.33
CA PRO A 97 12.11 13.25 -4.02
C PRO A 97 12.24 13.53 -2.52
N GLN A 98 11.65 12.71 -1.64
CA GLN A 98 11.40 13.10 -0.25
C GLN A 98 12.55 12.74 0.71
N PRO A 99 12.95 13.67 1.59
CA PRO A 99 13.78 13.35 2.76
C PRO A 99 13.13 12.24 3.58
N GLY A 100 13.90 11.22 3.94
CA GLY A 100 13.39 10.06 4.69
C GLY A 100 12.87 8.91 3.83
N THR A 101 12.82 9.06 2.49
CA THR A 101 12.60 7.94 1.57
C THR A 101 13.93 7.41 1.04
N VAL A 102 14.12 6.09 1.08
CA VAL A 102 15.34 5.42 0.60
C VAL A 102 14.93 4.26 -0.30
N TRP A 103 15.17 4.42 -1.60
CA TRP A 103 15.07 3.31 -2.53
C TRP A 103 16.30 2.40 -2.40
N LYS A 104 16.05 1.11 -2.16
CA LYS A 104 17.09 0.08 -2.13
C LYS A 104 16.90 -0.84 -3.32
N ASN A 105 17.83 -0.74 -4.26
CA ASN A 105 17.97 -1.73 -5.33
C ASN A 105 18.38 -3.07 -4.71
N SER A 106 17.79 -4.16 -5.22
CA SER A 106 18.17 -5.50 -4.80
C SER A 106 19.43 -5.96 -5.52
N TRP A 107 20.29 -6.65 -4.76
CA TRP A 107 21.33 -7.53 -5.26
C TRP A 107 21.12 -8.89 -4.56
N LEU A 108 21.37 -10.00 -5.26
CA LEU A 108 21.35 -11.38 -4.70
C LEU A 108 19.99 -11.84 -4.12
N GLY A 109 18.93 -11.84 -4.93
CA GLY A 109 17.66 -12.52 -4.59
C GLY A 109 16.74 -11.78 -3.61
N LEU A 110 17.10 -10.58 -3.17
CA LEU A 110 16.19 -9.69 -2.43
C LEU A 110 15.19 -9.02 -3.39
N TRP A 111 14.08 -8.48 -2.89
CA TRP A 111 13.14 -7.72 -3.73
C TRP A 111 13.48 -6.23 -3.65
N PRO A 112 13.36 -5.45 -4.75
CA PRO A 112 13.47 -4.00 -4.66
C PRO A 112 12.52 -3.45 -3.60
N GLN A 113 12.99 -2.51 -2.80
CA GLN A 113 12.18 -1.97 -1.72
C GLN A 113 12.39 -0.47 -1.55
N LEU A 114 11.32 0.21 -1.18
CA LEU A 114 11.32 1.58 -0.73
C LEU A 114 11.16 1.57 0.79
N GLN A 115 12.08 2.21 1.50
CA GLN A 115 11.94 2.48 2.92
C GLN A 115 11.51 3.93 3.11
N VAL A 116 10.53 4.17 3.97
CA VAL A 116 9.98 5.49 4.23
C VAL A 116 9.99 5.74 5.73
N SER A 117 10.68 6.79 6.15
CA SER A 117 10.77 7.25 7.53
C SER A 117 9.80 8.40 7.73
N ARG A 118 9.24 8.54 8.93
CA ARG A 118 8.64 9.82 9.32
C ARG A 118 9.79 10.79 9.56
N GLY A 119 9.64 12.08 9.22
CA GLY A 119 10.73 13.06 9.24
C GLY A 119 11.45 13.21 10.60
N ASP A 120 10.83 12.71 11.68
CA ASP A 120 11.31 12.70 13.06
C ASP A 120 11.84 11.33 13.55
N ALA A 121 11.75 10.28 12.73
CA ALA A 121 12.06 8.90 13.14
C ALA A 121 13.49 8.47 12.74
N SER A 122 14.22 7.91 13.70
CA SER A 122 15.56 7.32 13.49
C SER A 122 15.53 6.00 12.71
N ARG A 123 14.35 5.43 12.49
CA ARG A 123 14.13 4.16 11.77
C ARG A 123 13.06 4.35 10.69
N PRO A 124 13.15 3.59 9.59
CA PRO A 124 12.08 3.57 8.60
C PRO A 124 10.79 3.11 9.27
N ALA A 125 9.71 3.84 9.05
CA ALA A 125 8.39 3.56 9.61
C ALA A 125 7.61 2.60 8.71
N VAL A 126 7.87 2.62 7.40
CA VAL A 126 7.20 1.78 6.40
C VAL A 126 8.25 1.23 5.44
N THR A 127 8.14 -0.07 5.14
CA THR A 127 8.88 -0.71 4.05
C THR A 127 7.89 -1.18 2.99
N ALA A 128 8.02 -0.67 1.76
CA ALA A 128 7.27 -1.11 0.59
C ALA A 128 8.16 -2.00 -0.29
N ARG A 129 7.83 -3.29 -0.39
CA ARG A 129 8.54 -4.27 -1.22
C ARG A 129 7.82 -4.47 -2.55
N PHE A 130 8.58 -4.45 -3.63
CA PHE A 130 8.09 -4.57 -5.00
C PHE A 130 8.42 -5.95 -5.55
N MET A 131 7.40 -6.80 -5.68
CA MET A 131 7.57 -8.20 -6.07
C MET A 131 6.94 -8.45 -7.45
N GLY A 132 7.76 -8.97 -8.37
CA GLY A 132 7.34 -9.36 -9.71
C GLY A 132 7.63 -10.83 -9.98
N LEU A 133 7.07 -11.71 -9.15
CA LEU A 133 7.37 -13.15 -9.13
C LEU A 133 7.10 -13.84 -10.48
N LEU A 134 6.13 -13.36 -11.26
CA LEU A 134 5.80 -13.85 -12.60
C LEU A 134 5.45 -12.67 -13.54
N PRO A 135 5.46 -12.86 -14.88
CA PRO A 135 5.14 -11.81 -15.85
C PRO A 135 3.77 -11.15 -15.59
N GLY A 136 2.76 -11.93 -15.20
CA GLY A 136 1.40 -11.46 -14.91
C GLY A 136 1.07 -11.25 -13.42
N GLN A 137 2.02 -11.46 -12.51
CA GLN A 137 1.78 -11.32 -11.07
C GLN A 137 2.70 -10.25 -10.49
N LYS A 138 2.11 -9.08 -10.25
CA LYS A 138 2.79 -7.93 -9.66
C LYS A 138 2.18 -7.61 -8.31
N PHE A 139 3.02 -7.50 -7.30
CA PHE A 139 2.61 -7.21 -5.94
C PHE A 139 3.45 -6.10 -5.34
N ILE A 140 2.81 -5.29 -4.51
CA ILE A 140 3.49 -4.41 -3.58
C ILE A 140 3.03 -4.80 -2.17
N VAL A 141 3.98 -5.00 -1.27
CA VAL A 141 3.70 -5.25 0.14
C VAL A 141 4.26 -4.10 0.96
N LEU A 142 3.38 -3.36 1.61
CA LEU A 142 3.73 -2.29 2.54
C LEU A 142 3.59 -2.85 3.96
N THR A 143 4.67 -2.83 4.73
CA THR A 143 4.69 -3.30 6.12
C THR A 143 5.18 -2.18 7.02
N ARG A 144 4.50 -1.98 8.15
CA ARG A 144 4.98 -1.07 9.19
C ARG A 144 6.18 -1.71 9.90
N SER A 145 7.24 -0.92 10.12
CA SER A 145 8.51 -1.35 10.73
C SER A 145 8.68 -0.80 12.14
#